data_AF-A0A7R9WE92-F1
#
_entry.id   AF-A0A7R9WE92-F1
#
_cell.length_a   1.000
_cell.length_b   1.000
_cell.length_c   1.000
_cell.angle_alpha   90.00
_cell.angle_beta   90.00
_cell.angle_gamma   90.00
#
_symmetry.space_group_name_H-M   'P 1'
#
loop_
_entity.id
_entity.type
_entity.pdbx_description
1 polymer ?
#
loop_
_entity_poly.entity_id
_entity_poly.type
_entity_poly.pdbx_seq_one_letter_code
_entity_poly.pdbx_strand_id
1 'polypeptide(L)'
;KKLALHFTINDLSHAEKSVDKRMVGELKAGIEALKSGDVREVVKANAGGPYGSEVLRGVQADSDRVWDEVVMKGEGGVGDDWYKATIAIDAHPTEPWTARAIR
;
A
#
# COMPACT_ATOMS: atom_id res chain seq x y z
N LYS A 1 -12.03 22.31 1.50
CA LYS A 1 -10.59 22.03 1.26
C LYS A 1 -10.35 20.53 1.40
N LYS A 2 -9.55 19.93 0.51
CA LYS A 2 -9.20 18.50 0.56
C LYS A 2 -7.92 18.31 1.36
N LEU A 3 -7.67 17.09 1.85
CA LEU A 3 -6.41 16.69 2.45
C LEU A 3 -5.75 15.64 1.56
N ALA A 4 -4.50 15.87 1.19
CA ALA A 4 -3.65 14.88 0.55
C ALA A 4 -2.58 14.41 1.52
N LEU A 5 -2.40 13.09 1.58
CA LEU A 5 -1.44 12.43 2.44
C LEU A 5 -0.41 11.73 1.58
N HIS A 6 0.85 11.92 1.92
CA HIS A 6 1.96 11.15 1.41
C HIS A 6 2.50 10.25 2.52
N PHE A 7 2.64 8.97 2.21
CA PHE A 7 3.18 7.99 3.15
C PHE A 7 4.57 7.59 2.71
N THR A 8 5.51 7.59 3.65
CA THR A 8 6.83 7.02 3.46
C THR A 8 7.03 5.87 4.43
N ILE A 9 7.89 4.92 4.09
CA ILE A 9 8.26 3.81 4.96
C ILE A 9 9.77 3.77 5.08
N ASN A 10 10.27 3.55 6.30
CA ASN A 10 11.71 3.47 6.59
C ASN A 10 12.40 2.32 5.84
N ASP A 11 11.73 1.17 5.73
CA ASP A 11 12.22 -0.01 5.01
C ASP A 11 11.06 -0.71 4.28
N LEU A 12 11.07 -0.58 2.96
CA LEU A 12 10.06 -1.17 2.08
C LEU A 12 10.04 -2.70 2.15
N SER A 13 11.16 -3.35 2.50
CA SER A 13 11.24 -4.81 2.59
C SER A 13 10.29 -5.40 3.65
N HIS A 14 9.91 -4.61 4.66
CA HIS A 14 8.90 -5.00 5.63
C HIS A 14 7.49 -5.03 5.03
N ALA A 15 7.17 -4.07 4.14
CA ALA A 15 5.92 -4.09 3.38
C ALA A 15 5.90 -5.22 2.36
N GLU A 16 7.02 -5.46 1.66
CA GLU A 16 7.18 -6.58 0.74
C GLU A 16 6.86 -7.92 1.45
N LYS A 17 7.52 -8.20 2.59
CA LYS A 17 7.28 -9.40 3.39
C LYS A 17 5.83 -9.52 3.89
N SER A 18 5.20 -8.40 4.25
CA SER A 18 3.80 -8.37 4.70
C SER A 18 2.85 -8.79 3.58
N VAL A 19 3.06 -8.25 2.37
CA VAL A 19 2.31 -8.62 1.16
C VAL A 19 2.53 -10.08 0.80
N ASP A 20 3.79 -10.54 0.77
CA ASP A 20 4.11 -11.95 0.45
C ASP A 20 3.42 -12.92 1.42
N LYS A 21 3.45 -12.60 2.73
CA LYS A 21 2.80 -13.42 3.75
C LYS A 21 1.29 -13.48 3.53
N ARG A 22 0.65 -12.36 3.18
CA ARG A 22 -0.77 -12.32 2.83
C ARG A 22 -1.04 -13.20 1.61
N MET A 23 -0.28 -13.04 0.54
CA MET A 23 -0.46 -13.79 -0.71
C MET A 23 -0.34 -15.31 -0.51
N VAL A 24 0.63 -15.76 0.30
CA VAL A 24 0.73 -17.19 0.65
C VAL A 24 -0.53 -17.67 1.37
N GLY A 25 -1.14 -16.84 2.21
CA GLY A 25 -2.43 -17.10 2.85
C GLY A 25 -3.59 -17.16 1.84
N GLU A 26 -3.67 -16.20 0.93
CA GLU A 26 -4.69 -16.11 -0.13
C GLU A 26 -4.63 -17.33 -1.07
N LEU A 27 -3.42 -17.77 -1.45
CA LEU A 27 -3.24 -18.96 -2.28
C LEU A 27 -3.73 -20.22 -1.58
N LYS A 28 -3.39 -20.40 -0.29
CA LYS A 28 -3.87 -21.55 0.50
C LYS A 28 -5.39 -21.51 0.64
N ALA A 29 -5.96 -20.36 0.98
CA ALA A 29 -7.41 -20.17 1.09
C ALA A 29 -8.11 -20.43 -0.25
N GLY A 30 -7.52 -19.98 -1.36
CA GLY A 30 -8.04 -20.20 -2.71
C GLY A 30 -8.07 -21.68 -3.10
N ILE A 31 -7.03 -22.44 -2.77
CA ILE A 31 -7.01 -23.90 -3.01
C ILE A 31 -8.13 -24.59 -2.24
N GLU A 32 -8.33 -24.25 -0.97
CA GLU A 32 -9.41 -24.85 -0.16
C GLU A 32 -10.80 -24.41 -0.65
N ALA A 33 -10.95 -23.14 -1.04
CA ALA A 33 -12.19 -22.63 -1.61
C ALA A 33 -12.55 -23.33 -2.92
N LEU A 34 -11.57 -23.60 -3.79
CA LEU A 34 -11.79 -24.36 -5.03
C LEU A 34 -12.29 -25.78 -4.77
N LYS A 35 -11.79 -26.45 -3.72
CA LYS A 35 -12.26 -27.78 -3.32
C LYS A 35 -13.71 -27.78 -2.83
N SER A 36 -14.18 -26.66 -2.27
CA SER A 36 -15.56 -26.54 -1.78
C SER A 36 -16.60 -26.50 -2.90
N GLY A 37 -16.20 -26.09 -4.11
CA GLY A 37 -17.12 -25.87 -5.24
C GLY A 37 -17.99 -24.62 -5.12
N ASP A 38 -17.90 -23.86 -4.02
CA ASP A 38 -18.62 -22.59 -3.84
C ASP A 38 -17.81 -21.42 -4.40
N VAL A 39 -18.31 -20.83 -5.49
CA VAL A 39 -17.72 -19.65 -6.12
C VAL A 39 -17.58 -18.46 -5.17
N ARG A 40 -18.46 -18.34 -4.16
CA ARG A 40 -18.40 -17.24 -3.18
C ARG A 40 -17.17 -17.37 -2.28
N GLU A 41 -16.79 -18.60 -1.93
CA GLU A 41 -15.58 -18.83 -1.14
C GLU A 41 -14.32 -18.51 -1.95
N VAL A 42 -14.33 -18.76 -3.27
CA VAL A 42 -13.23 -18.38 -4.16
C VAL A 42 -13.06 -16.86 -4.22
N VAL A 43 -14.18 -16.11 -4.28
CA VAL A 43 -14.14 -14.64 -4.26
C VAL A 43 -13.60 -14.12 -2.92
N LYS A 44 -14.06 -14.70 -1.80
CA LYS A 44 -13.61 -14.29 -0.45
C LYS A 44 -12.13 -14.59 -0.18
N ALA A 45 -11.56 -15.61 -0.80
CA ALA A 45 -10.16 -15.98 -0.62
C ALA A 45 -9.19 -14.90 -1.16
N ASN A 46 -9.63 -14.03 -2.05
CA ASN A 46 -8.82 -12.93 -2.59
C ASN A 46 -9.00 -11.66 -1.74
N ALA A 47 -7.99 -11.31 -0.93
CA ALA A 47 -8.03 -10.13 -0.07
C ALA A 47 -7.23 -8.93 -0.60
N GLY A 48 -6.36 -9.13 -1.60
CA GLY A 48 -5.36 -8.15 -2.00
C GLY A 48 -5.17 -7.93 -3.50
N GLY A 49 -5.89 -8.65 -4.35
CA GLY A 49 -5.75 -8.55 -5.80
C GLY A 49 -4.52 -9.30 -6.34
N PRO A 50 -4.23 -9.16 -7.64
CA PRO A 50 -3.25 -10.01 -8.33
C PRO A 50 -1.78 -9.58 -8.12
N TYR A 51 -1.52 -8.46 -7.45
CA TYR A 51 -0.19 -7.85 -7.39
C TYR A 51 0.58 -8.29 -6.15
N GLY A 52 1.81 -8.77 -6.35
CA GLY A 52 2.72 -9.13 -5.27
C GLY A 52 3.65 -8.01 -4.83
N SER A 53 4.58 -8.34 -3.95
CA SER A 53 5.51 -7.38 -3.38
C SER A 53 6.41 -6.70 -4.42
N GLU A 54 6.63 -7.35 -5.58
CA GLU A 54 7.47 -6.87 -6.67
C GLU A 54 7.04 -5.51 -7.23
N VAL A 55 5.75 -5.16 -7.13
CA VAL A 55 5.25 -3.87 -7.64
C VAL A 55 5.50 -2.72 -6.67
N LEU A 56 5.77 -2.99 -5.38
CA LEU A 56 5.80 -1.97 -4.33
C LEU A 56 6.88 -0.90 -4.57
N ARG A 57 8.03 -1.29 -5.16
CA ARG A 57 9.09 -0.34 -5.49
C ARG A 57 8.65 0.66 -6.56
N GLY A 58 7.98 0.17 -7.60
CA GLY A 58 7.40 1.03 -8.64
C GLY A 58 6.32 1.95 -8.08
N VAL A 59 5.43 1.40 -7.25
CA VAL A 59 4.37 2.17 -6.57
C VAL A 59 4.96 3.28 -5.70
N GLN A 60 6.00 2.99 -4.91
CA GLN A 60 6.65 4.02 -4.11
C GLN A 60 7.29 5.09 -4.99
N ALA A 61 8.03 4.70 -6.03
CA ALA A 61 8.67 5.65 -6.94
C ALA A 61 7.66 6.57 -7.64
N ASP A 62 6.55 6.02 -8.14
CA ASP A 62 5.49 6.81 -8.76
C ASP A 62 4.74 7.68 -7.75
N SER A 63 4.50 7.19 -6.54
CA SER A 63 3.90 7.96 -5.45
C SER A 63 4.76 9.17 -5.10
N ASP A 64 6.06 8.98 -4.91
CA ASP A 64 7.02 10.04 -4.60
C ASP A 64 7.08 11.06 -5.74
N ARG A 65 7.17 10.59 -6.99
CA ARG A 65 7.16 11.46 -8.18
C ARG A 65 5.88 12.29 -8.28
N VAL A 66 4.70 11.68 -8.15
CA VAL A 66 3.42 12.41 -8.22
C VAL A 66 3.29 13.41 -7.07
N TRP A 67 3.73 13.03 -5.86
CA TRP A 67 3.71 13.94 -4.73
C TRP A 67 4.57 15.18 -4.98
N ASP A 68 5.81 15.00 -5.41
CA ASP A 68 6.77 16.08 -5.58
C ASP A 68 6.52 16.92 -6.83
N GLU A 69 6.13 16.30 -7.94
CA GLU A 69 5.98 16.97 -9.23
C GLU A 69 4.59 17.56 -9.44
N VAL A 70 3.55 16.88 -8.98
CA VAL A 70 2.16 17.29 -9.24
C VAL A 70 1.57 17.98 -8.02
N VAL A 71 1.47 17.25 -6.90
CA VAL A 71 0.72 17.72 -5.71
C VAL A 71 1.43 18.90 -5.05
N MET A 72 2.75 18.84 -4.91
CA MET A 72 3.50 19.89 -4.24
C MET A 72 3.68 21.14 -5.10
N LYS A 73 3.81 20.99 -6.42
CA LYS A 73 3.99 22.11 -7.35
C LYS A 73 2.67 22.71 -7.86
N GLY A 74 1.53 22.06 -7.63
CA GLY A 74 0.26 22.57 -8.12
C GLY A 74 0.05 22.35 -9.61
N GLU A 75 0.69 21.33 -10.20
CA GLU A 75 0.67 21.16 -11.66
C GLU A 75 -0.76 20.93 -12.16
N GLY A 76 -1.18 21.72 -13.16
CA GLY A 76 -2.56 21.68 -13.67
C GLY A 76 -3.63 22.13 -12.66
N GLY A 77 -3.26 22.81 -11.57
CA GLY A 77 -4.15 23.21 -10.49
C GLY A 77 -4.43 22.12 -9.45
N VAL A 78 -3.77 20.95 -9.57
CA VAL A 78 -3.95 19.85 -8.63
C VAL A 78 -3.18 20.13 -7.34
N GLY A 79 -3.91 20.23 -6.22
CA GLY A 79 -3.30 20.38 -4.90
C GLY A 79 -3.11 21.83 -4.44
N ASP A 80 -3.47 22.83 -5.24
CA ASP A 80 -3.31 24.25 -4.88
C ASP A 80 -4.08 24.65 -3.62
N ASP A 81 -5.30 24.13 -3.47
CA ASP A 81 -6.19 24.45 -2.35
C ASP A 81 -6.22 23.36 -1.26
N TRP A 82 -5.34 22.36 -1.35
CA TRP A 82 -5.36 21.20 -0.47
C TRP A 82 -4.46 21.39 0.75
N TYR A 83 -4.90 20.86 1.88
CA TYR A 83 -4.00 20.54 2.98
C TYR A 83 -3.11 19.37 2.55
N LYS A 84 -1.83 19.41 2.91
CA LYS A 84 -0.83 18.43 2.50
C LYS A 84 -0.10 17.99 3.75
N ALA A 85 0.03 16.68 3.95
CA ALA A 85 0.83 16.16 5.05
C ALA A 85 1.61 14.92 4.62
N THR A 86 2.77 14.73 5.24
CA THR A 86 3.57 13.51 5.09
C THR A 86 3.58 12.73 6.40
N ILE A 87 3.22 11.45 6.31
CA ILE A 87 3.25 10.50 7.42
C ILE A 87 4.37 9.49 7.16
N ALA A 88 5.35 9.40 8.04
CA ALA A 88 6.29 8.30 8.02
C ALA A 88 5.74 7.11 8.78
N ILE A 89 5.91 5.94 8.17
CA ILE A 89 5.68 4.64 8.74
C ILE A 89 7.02 4.07 9.17
N ASP A 90 7.17 3.84 10.46
CA ASP A 90 8.31 3.16 11.05
C ASP A 90 7.95 1.68 11.18
N ALA A 91 8.29 0.93 10.14
CA ALA A 91 8.09 -0.51 10.07
C ALA A 91 9.21 -1.25 10.81
N HIS A 92 8.82 -2.36 11.45
CA HIS A 92 9.71 -3.22 12.22
C HIS A 92 9.35 -4.69 11.95
N PRO A 93 10.32 -5.63 12.00
CA PRO A 93 10.05 -7.04 11.75
C PRO A 93 9.26 -7.72 12.87
N THR A 94 9.38 -7.26 14.11
CA THR A 94 8.84 -7.94 15.31
C THR A 94 8.02 -7.05 16.23
N GLU A 95 8.01 -5.74 16.01
CA GLU A 95 7.30 -4.78 16.84
C GLU A 95 6.14 -4.19 16.04
N PRO A 96 5.07 -3.71 16.70
CA PRO A 96 4.01 -2.99 16.02
C PRO A 96 4.58 -1.82 15.21
N TRP A 97 4.11 -1.67 13.98
CA TRP A 97 4.49 -0.53 13.16
C TRP A 97 3.90 0.74 13.77
N THR A 98 4.67 1.82 13.72
CA THR A 98 4.22 3.13 14.20
C THR A 98 4.16 4.12 13.05
N ALA A 99 3.40 5.21 13.26
CA ALA A 99 3.24 6.26 12.28
C ALA A 99 3.45 7.62 12.94
N ARG A 100 4.15 8.51 12.25
CA ARG A 100 4.45 9.85 12.76
C ARG A 100 4.30 10.91 11.66
N ALA A 101 3.69 12.03 12.03
CA ALA A 101 3.63 13.19 11.15
C ALA A 101 5.02 13.81 11.02
N ILE A 102 5.41 14.15 9.79
CA ILE A 102 6.69 14.81 9.50
C ILE A 102 6.49 16.26 9.09
N ARG A 103 5.45 16.54 8.31
CA ARG A 103 5.18 17.81 7.65
C ARG A 103 3.71 17.94 7.36
#